data_AF-A0A2M7L5R2-F1
#
_entry.id   AF-A0A2M7L5R2-F1
#
_cell.length_a   1.000
_cell.length_b   1.000
_cell.length_c   1.000
_cell.angle_alpha   90.00
_cell.angle_beta   90.00
_cell.angle_gamma   90.00
#
_symmetry.space_group_name_H-M   'P 1'
#
loop_
_entity.id
_entity.type
_entity.pdbx_description
1 polymer ?
#
loop_
_entity_poly.entity_id
_entity_poly.type
_entity_poly.pdbx_seq_one_letter_code
_entity_poly.pdbx_strand_id
1 'polypeptide(L)' 'MQCHHLSTLSRSIGPGLKGVYGRAPTISGVPFAVWDEAALDAWLTDPRAVKANTRMQLPPIVARDRADIIAWFKSEREK' A
#
# COMPACT_ATOMS: atom_id res chain seq x y z
N MET A 1 5.58 -13.03 -8.99
CA MET A 1 5.66 -11.93 -9.97
C MET A 1 5.67 -10.60 -9.23
N GLN A 2 6.52 -9.66 -9.62
CA GLN A 2 6.58 -8.33 -9.00
C GLN A 2 5.47 -7.43 -9.55
N CYS A 3 4.48 -7.09 -8.72
CA CYS A 3 3.39 -6.22 -9.15
C CYS A 3 3.73 -4.72 -9.06
N HIS A 4 4.75 -4.34 -8.28
CA HIS A 4 5.05 -2.95 -7.95
C HIS A 4 6.54 -2.65 -8.05
N HIS A 5 6.86 -1.41 -8.41
CA HIS A 5 8.16 -0.81 -8.11
C HIS A 5 8.05 -0.04 -6.80
N LEU A 6 8.99 -0.27 -5.88
CA LEU A 6 8.96 0.35 -4.55
C LEU A 6 9.60 1.74 -4.53
N SER A 7 10.65 1.94 -5.33
CA SER A 7 11.47 3.17 -5.34
C SER A 7 11.21 4.11 -6.51
N THR A 8 10.32 3.74 -7.43
CA THR A 8 9.93 4.58 -8.57
C THR A 8 8.42 4.75 -8.65
N LEU A 9 7.98 5.75 -9.41
CA LEU A 9 6.56 5.95 -9.75
C LEU A 9 6.15 5.13 -10.98
N SER A 10 7.09 4.42 -11.61
CA SER A 10 6.82 3.59 -12.78
C SER A 10 5.81 2.50 -12.45
N ARG A 11 4.87 2.29 -13.36
CA ARG A 11 3.83 1.28 -13.25
C ARG A 11 4.37 -0.08 -13.72
N SER A 12 3.96 -1.15 -13.03
CA SER A 12 4.05 -2.53 -13.50
C SER A 12 2.62 -3.08 -13.62
N ILE A 13 2.29 -4.21 -12.99
CA ILE A 13 0.89 -4.66 -12.86
C ILE A 13 0.09 -3.64 -12.03
N GLY A 14 0.67 -3.18 -10.93
CA GLY A 14 0.17 -2.11 -10.06
C GLY A 14 0.97 -0.80 -10.18
N PRO A 15 0.52 0.27 -9.51
CA PRO A 15 1.18 1.57 -9.51
C PRO A 15 2.54 1.54 -8.77
N GLY A 16 3.42 2.47 -9.09
CA GLY A 16 4.64 2.70 -8.33
C GLY A 16 4.36 3.21 -6.91
N LEU A 17 5.11 2.69 -5.94
CA LEU A 17 4.91 2.92 -4.51
C LEU A 17 5.91 3.92 -3.90
N LYS A 18 6.75 4.57 -4.73
CA LYS A 18 7.64 5.63 -4.24
C LYS A 18 6.85 6.71 -3.51
N GLY A 19 7.22 6.96 -2.26
CA GLY A 19 6.57 7.96 -1.40
C GLY A 19 5.09 7.68 -1.17
N VAL A 20 4.69 6.40 -1.06
CA VAL A 20 3.29 6.04 -0.79
C VAL A 20 2.85 6.50 0.60
N TYR A 21 3.72 6.44 1.61
CA TYR A 21 3.38 6.84 2.97
C TYR A 21 3.05 8.33 3.06
N GLY A 22 1.86 8.66 3.54
CA GLY A 22 1.32 10.02 3.62
C GLY A 22 0.79 10.58 2.29
N ARG A 23 0.82 9.82 1.20
CA ARG A 23 0.27 10.24 -0.10
C ARG A 23 -1.24 9.99 -0.14
N ALA A 24 -1.98 10.89 -0.77
CA ALA A 24 -3.40 10.67 -1.05
C ALA A 24 -3.61 9.45 -1.98
N PRO A 25 -4.66 8.65 -1.79
CA PRO A 25 -4.99 7.57 -2.71
C PRO A 25 -5.26 8.08 -4.12
N THR A 26 -4.65 7.44 -5.12
CA THR A 26 -4.97 7.71 -6.54
C THR A 26 -6.18 6.91 -7.02
N ILE A 27 -6.68 5.99 -6.20
CA ILE A 27 -7.88 5.20 -6.44
C ILE A 27 -9.05 5.80 -5.65
N SER A 28 -10.23 5.84 -6.26
CA SER A 28 -11.46 6.26 -5.59
C SER A 28 -12.07 5.13 -4.76
N GLY A 29 -12.95 5.48 -3.82
CA GLY A 29 -13.73 4.52 -3.04
C GLY A 29 -12.92 3.75 -2.00
N VAL A 30 -11.80 4.33 -1.55
CA VAL A 30 -11.17 3.97 -0.28
C VAL A 30 -11.53 5.04 0.76
N PRO A 31 -11.69 4.69 2.04
CA PRO A 31 -12.16 5.63 3.06
C PRO A 31 -11.03 6.48 3.67
N PHE A 32 -9.87 6.55 3.02
CA PHE A 32 -8.66 7.17 3.56
C PHE A 32 -8.35 8.50 2.85
N ALA A 33 -7.98 9.52 3.62
CA ALA A 33 -7.46 10.77 3.06
C ALA A 33 -6.01 10.60 2.56
N VAL A 34 -5.21 9.83 3.28
CA VAL A 34 -3.80 9.51 2.96
C VAL A 34 -3.48 8.06 3.33
N TRP A 35 -2.43 7.51 2.73
CA TRP A 35 -1.86 6.21 3.13
C TRP A 35 -0.96 6.38 4.36
N ASP A 36 -1.57 6.47 5.54
CA ASP A 36 -0.87 6.40 6.82
C ASP A 36 -0.71 4.95 7.32
N GLU A 37 -0.22 4.78 8.54
CA GLU A 37 0.02 3.48 9.15
C GLU A 37 -1.26 2.63 9.28
N ALA A 38 -2.37 3.23 9.72
CA ALA A 38 -3.64 2.53 9.88
C ALA A 38 -4.26 2.16 8.53
N ALA A 39 -4.20 3.08 7.55
CA ALA A 39 -4.69 2.85 6.20
C ALA A 39 -3.90 1.73 5.49
N LEU A 40 -2.58 1.70 5.65
CA LEU A 40 -1.72 0.67 5.08
C LEU A 40 -1.92 -0.68 5.77
N ASP A 41 -2.05 -0.74 7.10
CA ASP A 41 -2.32 -2.01 7.79
C ASP A 41 -3.67 -2.60 7.40
N ALA A 42 -4.72 -1.77 7.34
CA ALA A 42 -6.04 -2.20 6.87
C ALA A 42 -5.99 -2.73 5.42
N TRP A 43 -5.29 -2.02 4.53
CA TRP A 43 -5.13 -2.42 3.14
C TRP A 43 -4.31 -3.71 2.98
N LEU A 44 -3.22 -3.87 3.72
CA LEU A 44 -2.37 -5.06 3.67
C LEU A 44 -3.01 -6.28 4.36
N THR A 45 -3.96 -6.06 5.26
CA THR A 45 -4.74 -7.13 5.90
C THR A 45 -5.76 -7.72 4.93
N ASP A 46 -6.60 -6.88 4.32
CA ASP A 46 -7.56 -7.32 3.31
C ASP A 46 -7.92 -6.16 2.35
N PRO A 47 -7.27 -6.09 1.17
CA PRO A 47 -7.59 -5.08 0.17
C PRO A 47 -9.05 -5.10 -0.28
N ARG A 48 -9.70 -6.28 -0.28
CA ARG A 48 -11.09 -6.43 -0.74
C ARG A 48 -12.09 -6.00 0.33
N ALA A 49 -11.76 -6.12 1.61
CA ALA A 49 -12.56 -5.53 2.68
C ALA A 49 -12.57 -3.99 2.58
N VAL A 50 -11.45 -3.38 2.19
CA VAL A 50 -11.38 -1.92 1.99
C VAL A 50 -12.03 -1.49 0.67
N LYS A 51 -11.76 -2.22 -0.42
CA LYS A 51 -12.30 -1.96 -1.75
C LYS A 51 -12.66 -3.27 -2.45
N ALA A 52 -13.93 -3.66 -2.36
CA ALA A 52 -14.43 -4.94 -2.87
C ALA A 52 -13.98 -5.27 -4.30
N ASN A 53 -14.01 -4.28 -5.19
CA ASN A 53 -13.67 -4.43 -6.62
C ASN A 53 -12.18 -4.22 -6.93
N THR A 54 -11.29 -4.23 -5.94
CA THR A 54 -9.84 -4.13 -6.19
C THR A 54 -9.33 -5.34 -6.99
N ARG A 55 -8.40 -5.07 -7.91
CA ARG A 55 -7.67 -6.10 -8.67
C ARG A 55 -6.40 -6.55 -7.96
N MET A 56 -5.99 -5.84 -6.91
CA MET A 56 -4.84 -6.21 -6.09
C MET A 56 -5.17 -7.49 -5.33
N GLN A 57 -4.39 -8.53 -5.57
CA GLN A 57 -4.44 -9.78 -4.83
C GLN A 57 -3.15 -9.92 -4.04
N LEU A 58 -3.29 -10.14 -2.74
CA LEU A 58 -2.20 -10.29 -1.80
C LEU A 58 -2.38 -11.63 -1.07
N PRO A 59 -1.35 -12.48 -0.97
CA PRO A 59 -1.39 -13.57 -0.01
C PRO A 59 -1.49 -12.99 1.42
N PRO A 60 -2.02 -13.75 2.38
CA PRO A 60 -2.05 -13.31 3.78
C PRO A 60 -0.64 -12.93 4.26
N ILE A 61 -0.52 -11.73 4.83
CA ILE A 61 0.70 -11.25 5.47
C ILE A 61 0.46 -11.23 6.97
N VAL A 62 1.34 -11.89 7.73
CA VAL A 62 1.26 -11.89 9.20
C VAL A 62 1.47 -10.48 9.76
N ALA A 63 0.90 -10.19 10.92
CA ALA A 63 0.89 -8.84 11.48
C ALA A 63 2.30 -8.23 11.63
N ARG A 64 3.30 -9.06 11.97
CA ARG A 64 4.69 -8.61 12.07
C ARG A 64 5.24 -8.09 10.74
N ASP A 65 5.10 -8.87 9.68
CA ASP A 65 5.59 -8.50 8.35
C ASP A 65 4.88 -7.27 7.81
N ARG A 66 3.57 -7.10 8.09
CA ARG A 66 2.85 -5.86 7.74
C ARG A 66 3.44 -4.65 8.44
N ALA A 67 3.69 -4.76 9.75
CA ALA A 67 4.31 -3.68 10.52
C ALA A 67 5.70 -3.33 9.96
N ASP A 68 6.51 -4.33 9.60
CA ASP A 68 7.84 -4.12 9.02
C ASP A 68 7.77 -3.45 7.64
N ILE A 69 6.82 -3.84 6.78
CA ILE A 69 6.56 -3.19 5.48
C ILE A 69 6.15 -1.73 5.66
N ILE A 70 5.26 -1.45 6.61
CA ILE A 70 4.78 -0.09 6.88
C ILE A 70 5.90 0.79 7.44
N ALA A 71 6.70 0.25 8.36
CA ALA A 71 7.88 0.93 8.90
C ALA A 71 8.88 1.28 7.79
N TRP A 72 9.12 0.36 6.84
CA TRP A 72 9.97 0.63 5.70
C TRP A 72 9.42 1.77 4.84
N PHE A 73 8.14 1.74 4.44
CA PHE A 73 7.52 2.83 3.66
C PHE A 73 7.56 4.18 4.39
N LYS A 74 7.40 4.17 5.72
CA LYS A 74 7.53 5.38 6.54
C LYS A 74 8.95 5.95 6.46
N SER A 75 9.97 5.11 6.58
CA SER A 75 11.37 5.54 6.46
C SER A 75 11.75 6.03 5.04
N GLU A 76 11.12 5.50 4.00
CA GLU A 76 11.35 5.95 2.62
C GLU A 76 10.72 7.32 2.31
N ARG A 77 9.83 7.83 3.17
CA ARG A 77 9.31 9.21 3.06
C ARG A 77 10.34 10.25 3.48
N GLU A 78 11.27 9.88 4.36
CA GLU A 78 12.24 10.78 4.98
C GLU A 78 13.53 10.93 4.13
N LYS A 79 13.60 10.21 3.01
CA LYS A 79 14.70 10.23 2.04
C LYS A 79 14.33 11.04 0.80
#